data_AF-A0A9D6R2K7-F1
#
_entry.id   AF-A0A9D6R2K7-F1
#
_cell.length_a   1.000
_cell.length_b   1.000
_cell.length_c   1.000
_cell.angle_alpha   90.00
_cell.angle_beta   90.00
_cell.angle_gamma   90.00
#
_symmetry.space_group_name_H-M   'P 1'
#
loop_
_entity.id
_entity.type
_entity.pdbx_description
1 polymer ?
#
loop_
_entity_poly.entity_id
_entity_poly.type
_entity_poly.pdbx_seq_one_letter_code
_entity_poly.pdbx_strand_id
1 'polypeptide(L)' 'MSLTSSLPRFPLAFLPTPVHELPRLSALLGGPRLWIKRDDLT' A
#
# COMPACT_ATOMS: atom_id res chain seq x y z
N MET A 1 9.58 2.19 19.94
CA MET A 1 9.96 0.83 19.51
C MET A 1 8.68 0.04 19.36
N SER A 2 8.40 -0.55 18.19
CA SER A 2 7.14 -1.30 17.98
C SER A 2 7.19 -2.60 18.77
N LEU A 3 6.05 -3.04 19.33
CA LEU A 3 5.93 -4.32 20.04
C LEU A 3 6.31 -5.54 19.17
N THR A 4 6.31 -5.38 17.85
CA THR A 4 6.60 -6.44 16.87
C THR A 4 8.03 -6.45 16.35
N SER A 5 8.89 -5.51 16.78
CA SER A 5 10.22 -5.30 16.19
C SER A 5 11.15 -6.51 16.32
N SER A 6 10.99 -7.30 17.39
CA SER A 6 11.81 -8.48 17.69
C SER A 6 11.26 -9.79 17.12
N LEU A 7 10.06 -9.78 16.53
CA LEU A 7 9.46 -10.99 15.97
C LEU A 7 10.12 -11.33 14.62
N PRO A 8 10.45 -12.61 14.35
CA PRO A 8 11.02 -13.02 13.08
C PRO A 8 10.00 -12.81 11.94
N ARG A 9 10.47 -12.32 10.78
CA ARG A 9 9.65 -12.11 9.56
C ARG A 9 10.02 -13.15 8.51
N PHE A 10 9.05 -13.87 7.98
CA PHE A 10 9.25 -14.82 6.88
C PHE A 10 8.82 -14.17 5.54
N PRO A 11 9.61 -14.29 4.45
CA PRO A 11 9.34 -13.63 3.19
C PRO A 11 8.27 -14.38 2.37
N LEU A 12 7.00 -14.24 2.76
CA LEU A 12 5.87 -14.86 2.07
C LEU A 12 5.40 -14.10 0.81
N ALA A 13 6.00 -12.93 0.54
CA ALA A 13 5.54 -11.98 -0.46
C ALA A 13 6.70 -11.21 -1.08
N PHE A 14 6.50 -10.68 -2.29
CA PHE A 14 7.41 -9.71 -2.88
C PHE A 14 7.13 -8.31 -2.33
N LEU A 15 8.03 -7.83 -1.48
CA LEU A 15 7.91 -6.54 -0.80
C LEU A 15 9.02 -5.57 -1.22
N PRO A 16 8.77 -4.24 -1.20
CA PRO A 16 7.49 -3.59 -0.88
C PRO A 16 6.48 -3.68 -2.03
N THR A 17 5.19 -3.77 -1.70
CA THR A 17 4.12 -3.60 -2.68
C THR A 17 4.05 -2.13 -3.13
N PRO A 18 3.81 -1.86 -4.43
CA PRO A 18 3.82 -0.50 -4.94
C PRO A 18 2.62 0.31 -4.43
N VAL A 19 2.80 1.62 -4.33
CA VAL A 19 1.73 2.59 -4.06
C VAL A 19 1.49 3.39 -5.32
N HIS A 20 0.25 3.41 -5.82
CA HIS A 20 -0.11 4.12 -7.04
C HIS A 20 -1.08 5.26 -6.75
N GLU A 21 -0.92 6.37 -7.47
CA GLU A 21 -1.93 7.44 -7.51
C GLU A 21 -3.13 6.98 -8.35
N LEU A 22 -4.33 7.42 -7.97
CA LEU A 22 -5.58 7.15 -8.68
C LEU A 22 -6.16 8.45 -9.27
N PRO A 23 -5.49 9.10 -10.23
CA PRO A 23 -5.89 10.44 -10.70
C PRO A 23 -7.27 10.43 -11.38
N ARG A 24 -7.61 9.35 -12.10
CA ARG A 24 -8.92 9.20 -12.76
C ARG A 24 -10.06 9.11 -11.74
N LEU A 25 -9.85 8.38 -10.65
CA LEU A 25 -10.86 8.23 -9.60
C LEU A 25 -11.02 9.53 -8.81
N SER A 26 -9.92 10.20 -8.49
CA SER A 26 -9.94 11.51 -7.86
C SER A 26 -10.75 12.52 -8.69
N ALA A 27 -10.49 12.59 -10.00
CA ALA A 27 -11.24 13.44 -10.93
C ALA A 27 -12.74 13.07 -11.01
N LEU A 28 -13.06 11.79 -11.08
CA LEU A 28 -14.44 11.31 -11.13
C LEU A 28 -15.25 11.72 -9.89
N LEU A 29 -14.63 11.68 -8.71
CA LEU A 29 -15.29 11.99 -7.44
C LEU A 29 -15.26 13.49 -7.10
N GLY A 30 -14.54 14.32 -7.87
CA GLY A 30 -14.32 15.73 -7.54
C GLY A 30 -13.63 15.94 -6.19
N GLY A 31 -12.88 14.94 -5.72
CA GLY A 31 -12.38 14.83 -4.35
C GLY A 31 -10.87 15.04 -4.21
N PRO A 32 -10.27 14.71 -3.06
CA PRO A 32 -8.84 14.85 -2.83
C PRO A 32 -8.02 13.89 -3.71
N ARG A 33 -6.69 14.05 -3.69
CA ARG A 33 -5.77 13.07 -4.31
C ARG A 33 -5.89 11.73 -3.60
N LEU A 34 -6.15 10.68 -4.38
CA LEU A 34 -6.32 9.31 -3.89
C LEU A 34 -5.12 8.43 -4.25
N TRP A 35 -4.78 7.53 -3.34
CA TRP A 35 -3.67 6.58 -3.47
C TRP A 35 -4.14 5.19 -3.07
N ILE A 36 -3.53 4.16 -3.68
CA ILE A 36 -3.76 2.77 -3.30
C ILE A 36 -2.43 2.06 -3.08
N LYS A 37 -2.34 1.31 -1.96
CA LYS A 37 -1.26 0.35 -1.70
C LYS A 37 -1.68 -1.01 -2.26
N ARG A 38 -0.89 -1.57 -3.17
CA ARG A 38 -1.23 -2.79 -3.92
C ARG A 38 -0.91 -4.08 -3.16
N ASP A 39 -1.52 -4.26 -2.00
CA ASP A 39 -1.36 -5.48 -1.18
C ASP A 39 -1.98 -6.73 -1.84
N ASP A 40 -2.68 -6.59 -2.96
CA ASP A 40 -3.11 -7.70 -3.82
C ASP A 40 -1.97 -8.29 -4.68
N LEU A 41 -0.83 -7.60 -4.81
CA LEU A 41 0.36 -8.05 -5.53
C LEU A 41 1.34 -8.81 -4.61
N THR A 42 0.82 -9.76 -3.83
CA THR A 42 1.58 -10.51 -2.80
C THR A 42 2.16 -11.80 -3.36
#